data_AF-A0A3N9Y1W0-F1
#
_entry.id   AF-A0A3N9Y1W0-F1
#
_cell.length_a   1.000
_cell.length_b   1.000
_cell.length_c   1.000
_cell.angle_alpha   90.00
_cell.angle_beta   90.00
_cell.angle_gamma   90.00
#
_symmetry.space_group_name_H-M   'P 1'
#
loop_
_entity.id
_entity.type
_entity.pdbx_description
1 polymer ?
#
loop_
_entity_poly.entity_id
_entity_poly.type
_entity_poly.pdbx_seq_one_letter_code
_entity_poly.pdbx_strand_id
1 'polypeptide(L)'
;DGWAEAVVSSSYFNNGSKTNSGALWVFYGNPFKLYEMDAFKGIDAVDPNIKDSDWNDGSSQCDRFDTNNNLTKRKCAPTLIRSNSIGSNYYLGLYPEAMAVGDVTGDGLKDVVVGATGDGTKATNSGAAYVFTSLSGVGLTSNFLHLYNYQGQSYDYFGRSVAVGNFDGDYSGLTPLNDVFVGSYLDKSTKLGGGAAFGYYSKGQPLS
;
A
#
# COMPACT_ATOMS: atom_id res chain seq x y z
N ASP A 1 17.76 -5.29 -3.29
CA ASP A 1 15.72 -7.57 -2.57
C ASP A 1 14.26 -7.74 -3.24
N GLY A 2 13.07 -7.78 -2.59
CA GLY A 2 12.68 -8.01 -1.19
C GLY A 2 13.24 -7.04 -0.14
N TRP A 3 13.53 -5.82 -0.58
CA TRP A 3 14.53 -5.00 0.10
C TRP A 3 13.98 -3.95 1.09
N ALA A 4 12.65 -3.85 1.24
CA ALA A 4 12.01 -3.21 2.38
C ALA A 4 11.82 -4.23 3.51
N GLU A 5 12.23 -3.90 4.73
CA GLU A 5 12.07 -4.80 5.89
C GLU A 5 10.74 -4.59 6.61
N ALA A 6 10.18 -3.37 6.53
CA ALA A 6 8.85 -3.06 7.04
C ALA A 6 8.14 -2.04 6.14
N VAL A 7 6.82 -2.20 6.00
CA VAL A 7 5.91 -1.20 5.45
C VAL A 7 4.82 -0.96 6.50
N VAL A 8 4.60 0.30 6.87
CA VAL A 8 3.73 0.69 7.99
C VAL A 8 2.71 1.72 7.50
N SER A 9 1.43 1.52 7.79
CA SER A 9 0.39 2.52 7.48
C SER A 9 0.43 3.70 8.44
N SER A 10 0.01 4.87 7.95
CA SER A 10 -0.18 6.09 8.74
C SER A 10 -1.51 6.72 8.34
N SER A 11 -2.61 6.13 8.79
CA SER A 11 -3.95 6.31 8.19
C SER A 11 -4.57 7.69 8.38
N TYR A 12 -4.10 8.46 9.35
CA TYR A 12 -4.51 9.84 9.60
C TYR A 12 -3.56 10.88 8.96
N PHE A 13 -2.63 10.45 8.10
CA PHE A 13 -1.71 11.34 7.39
C PHE A 13 -2.46 12.28 6.42
N ASN A 14 -2.05 13.55 6.38
CA ASN A 14 -2.60 14.56 5.48
C ASN A 14 -1.74 14.69 4.22
N ASN A 15 -2.23 14.18 3.10
CA ASN A 15 -1.55 14.33 1.82
C ASN A 15 -1.88 15.70 1.17
N GLY A 16 -1.23 16.75 1.66
CA GLY A 16 -1.39 18.12 1.17
C GLY A 16 -2.80 18.66 1.42
N SER A 17 -3.59 18.85 0.38
CA SER A 17 -5.01 19.25 0.50
C SER A 17 -5.95 18.09 0.85
N LYS A 18 -5.46 16.85 0.97
CA LYS A 18 -6.22 15.67 1.39
C LYS A 18 -6.02 15.39 2.88
N THR A 19 -6.98 15.74 3.72
CA THR A 19 -6.93 15.41 5.16
C THR A 19 -7.26 13.94 5.41
N ASN A 20 -6.55 13.27 6.31
CA ASN A 20 -6.77 11.85 6.64
C ASN A 20 -6.87 10.90 5.41
N SER A 21 -6.11 11.14 4.34
CA SER A 21 -6.03 10.17 3.23
C SER A 21 -5.34 8.89 3.68
N GLY A 22 -4.38 9.05 4.59
CA GLY A 22 -3.39 8.05 4.91
C GLY A 22 -2.22 8.05 3.92
N ALA A 23 -1.15 7.37 4.33
CA ALA A 23 0.06 7.11 3.56
C ALA A 23 0.74 5.84 4.11
N LEU A 24 1.77 5.34 3.41
CA LEU A 24 2.62 4.24 3.87
C LEU A 24 4.05 4.75 4.10
N TRP A 25 4.71 4.26 5.15
CA TRP A 25 6.15 4.42 5.36
C TRP A 25 6.87 3.11 5.07
N VAL A 26 7.89 3.17 4.23
CA VAL A 26 8.73 2.03 3.84
C VAL A 26 10.11 2.17 4.47
N PHE A 27 10.51 1.17 5.26
CA PHE A 27 11.79 1.15 5.98
C PHE A 27 12.72 0.08 5.39
N TYR A 28 14.02 0.39 5.31
CA TYR A 28 15.02 -0.38 4.57
C TYR A 28 16.13 -0.91 5.48
N GLY A 29 16.63 -2.10 5.17
CA GLY A 29 17.56 -2.82 6.05
C GLY A 29 18.90 -2.14 6.30
N ASN A 30 19.01 -1.49 7.45
CA ASN A 30 20.22 -0.83 7.93
C ASN A 30 20.48 -1.14 9.42
N PRO A 31 21.17 -2.26 9.74
CA PRO A 31 21.46 -2.65 11.13
C PRO A 31 22.41 -1.69 11.88
N PHE A 32 22.79 -0.57 11.27
CA PHE A 32 23.64 0.48 11.84
C PHE A 32 22.99 1.87 11.80
N LYS A 33 21.69 1.99 11.47
CA LYS A 33 20.92 3.24 11.61
C LYS A 33 19.64 2.96 12.40
N LEU A 34 19.63 3.37 13.66
CA LEU A 34 18.38 3.59 14.38
C LEU A 34 17.68 4.78 13.72
N TYR A 35 16.37 4.68 13.51
CA TYR A 35 15.55 5.78 13.03
C TYR A 35 15.01 6.54 14.25
N GLU A 36 15.45 7.78 14.43
CA GLU A 36 15.03 8.59 15.58
C GLU A 36 13.58 9.08 15.42
N MET A 37 12.81 9.06 16.51
CA MET A 37 11.36 9.33 16.45
C MET A 37 11.03 10.76 15.99
N ASP A 38 11.87 11.73 16.35
CA ASP A 38 11.67 13.14 15.96
C ASP A 38 11.98 13.39 14.47
N ALA A 39 12.70 12.50 13.77
CA ALA A 39 13.02 12.64 12.33
C ALA A 39 11.78 12.51 11.41
N PHE A 40 10.65 12.02 11.92
CA PHE A 40 9.38 11.91 11.19
C PHE A 40 8.31 12.90 11.68
N LYS A 41 8.66 13.79 12.60
CA LYS A 41 7.73 14.65 13.33
C LYS A 41 7.46 15.95 12.59
N GLY A 42 6.18 16.30 12.44
CA GLY A 42 5.79 17.50 11.71
C GLY A 42 5.89 17.37 10.19
N ILE A 43 6.01 16.14 9.65
CA ILE A 43 5.83 15.85 8.23
C ILE A 43 4.31 15.89 7.90
N ASP A 44 3.72 17.08 8.03
CA ASP A 44 2.54 17.48 7.25
C ASP A 44 3.05 18.18 5.98
N ALA A 45 2.38 17.94 4.85
CA ALA A 45 2.86 18.42 3.55
C ALA A 45 2.61 19.93 3.32
N VAL A 46 3.42 20.77 3.98
CA VAL A 46 3.26 22.25 3.98
C VAL A 46 4.47 22.99 3.37
N ASP A 47 5.70 22.48 3.47
CA ASP A 47 6.88 23.16 2.90
C ASP A 47 7.89 22.20 2.19
N PRO A 48 7.99 22.21 0.85
CA PRO A 48 8.97 21.42 0.11
C PRO A 48 10.42 21.93 0.22
N ASN A 49 10.66 23.04 0.95
CA ASN A 49 12.00 23.54 1.28
C ASN A 49 12.58 22.89 2.55
N ILE A 50 11.76 22.25 3.39
CA ILE A 50 12.24 21.44 4.53
C ILE A 50 12.68 20.07 3.99
N LYS A 51 13.78 20.07 3.24
CA LYS A 51 14.47 18.86 2.80
C LYS A 51 15.43 18.39 3.87
N ASP A 52 14.95 17.57 4.78
CA ASP A 52 15.83 16.67 5.51
C ASP A 52 16.39 15.62 4.53
N SER A 53 17.64 15.20 4.72
CA SER A 53 18.26 14.11 3.96
C SER A 53 17.94 12.73 4.56
N ASP A 54 17.24 12.66 5.68
CA ASP A 54 16.90 11.42 6.37
C ASP A 54 15.71 10.65 5.81
N TRP A 55 14.92 11.18 4.87
CA TRP A 55 13.78 10.48 4.23
C TRP A 55 13.52 10.88 2.75
N ASN A 56 12.74 10.06 2.03
CA ASN A 56 12.35 10.23 0.62
C ASN A 56 10.82 10.32 0.46
N ASP A 57 10.34 11.02 -0.57
CA ASP A 57 8.91 11.15 -0.90
C ASP A 57 8.58 10.53 -2.26
N GLY A 58 7.50 9.74 -2.34
CA GLY A 58 6.94 9.15 -3.56
C GLY A 58 7.64 7.91 -4.11
N SER A 59 8.98 7.83 -4.05
CA SER A 59 9.75 6.63 -4.46
C SER A 59 11.12 6.56 -3.76
N SER A 60 11.70 5.36 -3.67
CA SER A 60 12.94 5.17 -2.92
C SER A 60 14.18 5.58 -3.72
N GLN A 61 15.09 6.31 -3.08
CA GLN A 61 16.35 6.76 -3.66
C GLN A 61 17.56 6.06 -3.02
N CYS A 62 17.51 4.73 -3.01
CA CYS A 62 18.73 3.93 -2.92
C CYS A 62 19.54 4.09 -4.23
N ASP A 63 20.87 3.92 -4.21
CA ASP A 63 21.72 3.95 -5.42
C ASP A 63 21.45 2.73 -6.34
N ARG A 64 20.31 2.74 -7.05
CA ARG A 64 19.82 1.79 -8.07
C ARG A 64 19.74 0.30 -7.71
N PHE A 65 20.13 -0.09 -6.49
CA PHE A 65 20.37 -1.49 -6.09
C PHE A 65 21.42 -2.24 -6.95
N ASP A 66 22.19 -1.51 -7.76
CA ASP A 66 23.11 -2.01 -8.80
C ASP A 66 24.25 -2.87 -8.22
N THR A 67 24.59 -2.64 -6.95
CA THR A 67 25.39 -3.58 -6.15
C THR A 67 24.72 -3.85 -4.81
N ASN A 68 24.28 -5.09 -4.57
CA ASN A 68 23.72 -5.52 -3.29
C ASN A 68 24.84 -5.76 -2.26
N ASN A 69 25.29 -4.68 -1.58
CA ASN A 69 26.32 -4.75 -0.54
C ASN A 69 25.99 -3.85 0.66
N ASN A 70 26.77 -3.98 1.74
CA ASN A 70 26.52 -3.28 3.00
C ASN A 70 26.87 -1.77 2.95
N LEU A 71 27.48 -1.27 1.86
CA LEU A 71 27.76 0.15 1.68
C LEU A 71 26.60 0.87 0.98
N THR A 72 25.98 0.24 -0.02
CA THR A 72 24.78 0.78 -0.70
C THR A 72 23.54 0.71 0.18
N LYS A 73 23.33 -0.40 0.91
CA LYS A 73 22.21 -0.53 1.88
C LYS A 73 22.14 0.65 2.88
N ARG A 74 23.30 1.12 3.37
CA ARG A 74 23.37 2.23 4.34
C ARG A 74 22.91 3.59 3.80
N LYS A 75 22.73 3.73 2.48
CA LYS A 75 22.20 4.95 1.83
C LYS A 75 20.69 4.96 1.68
N CYS A 76 20.00 3.83 1.87
CA CYS A 76 18.54 3.78 1.76
C CYS A 76 17.89 4.53 2.95
N ALA A 77 17.34 5.71 2.67
CA ALA A 77 16.51 6.47 3.59
C ALA A 77 15.04 6.00 3.53
N PRO A 78 14.30 5.96 4.66
CA PRO A 78 12.88 5.65 4.71
C PRO A 78 12.08 6.45 3.67
N THR A 79 11.10 5.81 3.06
CA THR A 79 10.34 6.40 1.95
C THR A 79 8.87 6.51 2.31
N LEU A 80 8.32 7.72 2.20
CA LEU A 80 6.91 8.03 2.30
C LEU A 80 6.22 7.75 0.96
N ILE A 81 5.34 6.76 0.92
CA ILE A 81 4.50 6.46 -0.24
C ILE A 81 3.11 7.05 0.00
N ARG A 82 2.79 8.11 -0.76
CA ARG A 82 1.52 8.83 -0.75
C ARG A 82 1.09 9.14 -2.18
N SER A 83 -0.21 9.28 -2.42
CA SER A 83 -0.74 9.61 -3.75
C SER A 83 -1.90 10.60 -3.67
N ASN A 84 -1.84 11.67 -4.47
CA ASN A 84 -2.83 12.75 -4.49
C ASN A 84 -4.20 12.33 -5.05
N SER A 85 -4.25 11.14 -5.67
CA SER A 85 -5.46 10.49 -6.17
C SER A 85 -6.30 9.87 -5.05
N ILE A 86 -5.72 9.63 -3.86
CA ILE A 86 -6.45 9.12 -2.69
C ILE A 86 -7.26 10.27 -2.05
N GLY A 87 -8.52 10.00 -1.71
CA GLY A 87 -9.44 10.99 -1.16
C GLY A 87 -9.15 11.37 0.30
N SER A 88 -9.74 12.48 0.74
CA SER A 88 -9.73 12.87 2.15
C SER A 88 -10.61 11.91 2.97
N ASN A 89 -10.19 11.55 4.17
CA ASN A 89 -10.86 10.60 5.07
C ASN A 89 -11.02 9.19 4.50
N TYR A 90 -10.10 8.74 3.63
CA TYR A 90 -10.10 7.37 3.10
C TYR A 90 -9.42 6.38 4.06
N TYR A 91 -8.56 6.89 4.96
CA TYR A 91 -7.89 6.16 6.04
C TYR A 91 -7.12 4.91 5.57
N LEU A 92 -6.13 5.11 4.69
CA LEU A 92 -5.32 4.02 4.16
C LEU A 92 -4.65 3.19 5.28
N GLY A 93 -4.98 1.90 5.35
CA GLY A 93 -4.41 0.93 6.30
C GLY A 93 -4.86 1.09 7.75
N LEU A 94 -6.10 1.55 7.99
CA LEU A 94 -6.64 1.90 9.32
C LEU A 94 -6.62 0.76 10.37
N TYR A 95 -6.57 -0.49 9.93
CA TYR A 95 -6.63 -1.67 10.81
C TYR A 95 -5.42 -2.58 10.56
N PRO A 96 -4.87 -3.27 11.57
CA PRO A 96 -3.75 -4.20 11.40
C PRO A 96 -3.98 -5.27 10.32
N GLU A 97 -5.20 -5.80 10.24
CA GLU A 97 -5.64 -6.79 9.26
C GLU A 97 -5.98 -6.21 7.87
N ALA A 98 -5.88 -4.89 7.69
CA ALA A 98 -6.09 -4.19 6.42
C ALA A 98 -4.80 -3.99 5.61
N MET A 99 -3.73 -4.74 5.89
CA MET A 99 -2.50 -4.78 5.08
C MET A 99 -2.06 -6.23 4.79
N ALA A 100 -1.61 -6.48 3.57
CA ALA A 100 -0.99 -7.74 3.13
C ALA A 100 0.09 -7.49 2.07
N VAL A 101 1.01 -8.45 1.91
CA VAL A 101 2.18 -8.34 1.02
C VAL A 101 2.30 -9.62 0.18
N GLY A 102 2.48 -9.49 -1.13
CA GLY A 102 2.57 -10.62 -2.07
C GLY A 102 2.96 -10.17 -3.47
N ASP A 103 3.22 -11.11 -4.38
CA ASP A 103 3.52 -10.79 -5.78
C ASP A 103 2.22 -10.83 -6.59
N VAL A 104 1.49 -9.70 -6.60
CA VAL A 104 0.16 -9.62 -7.22
C VAL A 104 0.29 -9.44 -8.73
N THR A 105 1.33 -8.71 -9.18
CA THR A 105 1.60 -8.46 -10.59
C THR A 105 2.36 -9.59 -11.31
N GLY A 106 2.92 -10.57 -10.59
CA GLY A 106 3.62 -11.72 -11.15
C GLY A 106 5.00 -11.41 -11.72
N ASP A 107 5.61 -10.27 -11.35
CA ASP A 107 6.90 -9.82 -11.89
C ASP A 107 8.13 -10.25 -11.05
N GLY A 108 7.89 -10.95 -9.95
CA GLY A 108 8.91 -11.44 -9.02
C GLY A 108 9.16 -10.51 -7.82
N LEU A 109 8.56 -9.31 -7.80
CA LEU A 109 8.67 -8.38 -6.68
C LEU A 109 7.53 -8.58 -5.67
N LYS A 110 7.51 -7.76 -4.61
CA LYS A 110 6.42 -7.75 -3.64
C LYS A 110 5.68 -6.43 -3.70
N ASP A 111 4.39 -6.55 -4.00
CA ASP A 111 3.38 -5.51 -3.95
C ASP A 111 2.77 -5.47 -2.54
N VAL A 112 2.15 -4.34 -2.19
CA VAL A 112 1.51 -4.13 -0.89
C VAL A 112 0.03 -3.80 -1.11
N VAL A 113 -0.85 -4.68 -0.64
CA VAL A 113 -2.30 -4.47 -0.64
C VAL A 113 -2.70 -3.80 0.66
N VAL A 114 -3.43 -2.68 0.56
CA VAL A 114 -3.85 -1.88 1.71
C VAL A 114 -5.32 -1.48 1.59
N GLY A 115 -6.12 -1.84 2.59
CA GLY A 115 -7.53 -1.46 2.70
C GLY A 115 -7.72 0.01 3.10
N ALA A 116 -8.76 0.63 2.57
CA ALA A 116 -9.15 2.03 2.82
C ALA A 116 -10.66 2.08 3.07
N THR A 117 -11.08 1.81 4.30
CA THR A 117 -12.51 1.66 4.65
C THR A 117 -13.31 2.96 4.59
N GLY A 118 -12.65 4.12 4.55
CA GLY A 118 -13.29 5.42 4.35
C GLY A 118 -13.49 5.80 2.89
N ASP A 119 -13.06 4.95 1.93
CA ASP A 119 -13.16 5.27 0.51
C ASP A 119 -14.63 5.51 0.09
N GLY A 120 -14.83 6.65 -0.58
CA GLY A 120 -16.13 7.16 -1.00
C GLY A 120 -16.48 6.93 -2.47
N THR A 121 -15.68 6.16 -3.22
CA THR A 121 -15.75 6.05 -4.69
C THR A 121 -17.07 5.47 -5.22
N LYS A 122 -17.84 4.75 -4.40
CA LYS A 122 -19.21 4.29 -4.73
C LYS A 122 -20.27 4.90 -3.83
N ALA A 123 -20.02 4.91 -2.52
CA ALA A 123 -20.90 5.52 -1.53
C ALA A 123 -20.12 5.92 -0.28
N THR A 124 -20.73 6.67 0.64
CA THR A 124 -20.09 7.08 1.91
C THR A 124 -19.59 5.87 2.69
N ASN A 125 -18.27 5.73 2.85
CA ASN A 125 -17.63 4.56 3.45
C ASN A 125 -18.04 3.22 2.79
N SER A 126 -18.19 3.20 1.46
CA SER A 126 -18.26 1.94 0.72
C SER A 126 -16.97 1.15 0.88
N GLY A 127 -15.84 1.86 0.94
CA GLY A 127 -14.51 1.30 1.13
C GLY A 127 -13.87 0.77 -0.17
N ALA A 128 -12.56 0.56 -0.11
CA ALA A 128 -11.72 0.12 -1.22
C ALA A 128 -10.48 -0.64 -0.70
N ALA A 129 -9.74 -1.27 -1.60
CA ALA A 129 -8.39 -1.75 -1.37
C ALA A 129 -7.46 -1.29 -2.51
N TYR A 130 -6.25 -0.91 -2.13
CA TYR A 130 -5.24 -0.32 -3.00
C TYR A 130 -4.06 -1.29 -3.10
N VAL A 131 -3.70 -1.73 -4.31
CA VAL A 131 -2.51 -2.57 -4.55
C VAL A 131 -1.38 -1.65 -5.00
N PHE A 132 -0.52 -1.23 -4.09
CA PHE A 132 0.69 -0.47 -4.42
C PHE A 132 1.75 -1.41 -4.96
N THR A 133 2.30 -1.09 -6.13
CA THR A 133 3.20 -2.01 -6.83
C THR A 133 4.66 -1.61 -6.73
N SER A 134 5.52 -2.63 -6.71
CA SER A 134 6.97 -2.45 -6.75
C SER A 134 7.49 -2.33 -8.18
N LEU A 135 8.63 -1.67 -8.36
CA LEU A 135 9.39 -1.67 -9.61
C LEU A 135 10.88 -1.99 -9.36
N SER A 136 11.48 -2.77 -10.27
CA SER A 136 12.89 -3.15 -10.16
C SER A 136 13.81 -1.92 -10.19
N GLY A 137 14.79 -1.87 -9.30
CA GLY A 137 15.66 -0.71 -9.11
C GLY A 137 15.04 0.48 -8.34
N VAL A 138 13.73 0.46 -8.06
CA VAL A 138 12.97 1.59 -7.45
C VAL A 138 12.28 1.20 -6.12
N GLY A 139 11.86 -0.06 -5.96
CA GLY A 139 11.06 -0.51 -4.84
C GLY A 139 9.58 -0.14 -4.98
N LEU A 140 8.85 -0.09 -3.85
CA LEU A 140 7.43 0.25 -3.80
C LEU A 140 7.18 1.67 -4.36
N THR A 141 6.10 1.84 -5.12
CA THR A 141 5.74 3.11 -5.77
C THR A 141 4.40 3.66 -5.29
N SER A 142 4.11 4.91 -5.62
CA SER A 142 2.80 5.56 -5.39
C SER A 142 1.73 5.24 -6.45
N ASN A 143 2.07 4.42 -7.46
CA ASN A 143 1.10 3.85 -8.40
C ASN A 143 0.34 2.71 -7.72
N PHE A 144 -0.94 2.55 -8.06
CA PHE A 144 -1.77 1.51 -7.48
C PHE A 144 -2.84 0.97 -8.43
N LEU A 145 -3.24 -0.29 -8.23
CA LEU A 145 -4.54 -0.79 -8.68
C LEU A 145 -5.60 -0.46 -7.62
N HIS A 146 -6.80 -0.06 -8.05
CA HIS A 146 -7.90 0.31 -7.16
C HIS A 146 -9.02 -0.74 -7.22
N LEU A 147 -9.15 -1.53 -6.17
CA LEU A 147 -10.14 -2.60 -6.02
C LEU A 147 -11.32 -2.13 -5.17
N TYR A 148 -12.54 -2.35 -5.64
CA TYR A 148 -13.77 -2.01 -4.92
C TYR A 148 -14.94 -2.92 -5.36
N ASN A 149 -15.98 -3.05 -4.53
CA ASN A 149 -17.26 -3.61 -4.95
C ASN A 149 -17.99 -2.58 -5.84
N TYR A 150 -18.29 -2.91 -7.10
CA TYR A 150 -19.02 -1.98 -8.00
C TYR A 150 -20.45 -1.68 -7.51
N GLN A 151 -21.06 -2.61 -6.77
CA GLN A 151 -22.37 -2.47 -6.13
C GLN A 151 -22.27 -1.99 -4.66
N GLY A 152 -21.10 -1.51 -4.23
CA GLY A 152 -20.82 -1.12 -2.84
C GLY A 152 -21.72 0.03 -2.36
N GLN A 153 -22.33 -0.17 -1.19
CA GLN A 153 -23.30 0.73 -0.57
C GLN A 153 -22.67 1.52 0.59
N SER A 154 -23.41 2.48 1.14
CA SER A 154 -22.93 3.26 2.28
C SER A 154 -22.69 2.36 3.50
N TYR A 155 -21.53 2.54 4.14
CA TYR A 155 -21.13 1.81 5.35
C TYR A 155 -21.07 0.28 5.16
N ASP A 156 -20.60 -0.18 4.00
CA ASP A 156 -20.22 -1.59 3.80
C ASP A 156 -18.78 -1.84 4.30
N TYR A 157 -17.92 -0.81 4.25
CA TYR A 157 -16.52 -0.81 4.70
C TYR A 157 -15.68 -1.93 4.06
N PHE A 158 -15.72 -2.03 2.73
CA PHE A 158 -14.78 -2.82 1.94
C PHE A 158 -13.33 -2.39 2.25
N GLY A 159 -12.39 -3.35 2.29
CA GLY A 159 -11.02 -3.09 2.75
C GLY A 159 -10.86 -3.18 4.27
N ARG A 160 -11.87 -3.68 5.01
CA ARG A 160 -11.77 -3.86 6.46
C ARG A 160 -10.69 -4.89 6.83
N SER A 161 -10.49 -5.90 5.99
CA SER A 161 -9.37 -6.84 6.05
C SER A 161 -8.95 -7.24 4.64
N VAL A 162 -7.70 -7.67 4.47
CA VAL A 162 -7.17 -8.15 3.18
C VAL A 162 -6.34 -9.42 3.36
N ALA A 163 -6.31 -10.26 2.32
CA ALA A 163 -5.44 -11.42 2.21
C ALA A 163 -4.87 -11.50 0.79
N VAL A 164 -3.64 -11.99 0.67
CA VAL A 164 -2.93 -12.13 -0.60
C VAL A 164 -2.28 -13.51 -0.65
N GLY A 165 -2.41 -14.18 -1.78
CA GLY A 165 -1.85 -15.51 -2.02
C GLY A 165 -2.36 -16.08 -3.33
N ASN A 166 -1.66 -17.07 -3.87
CA ASN A 166 -2.17 -17.88 -4.96
C ASN A 166 -3.30 -18.78 -4.43
N PHE A 167 -4.56 -18.50 -4.80
CA PHE A 167 -5.73 -19.21 -4.28
C PHE A 167 -6.43 -20.11 -5.32
N ASP A 168 -6.23 -19.90 -6.63
CA ASP A 168 -6.76 -20.79 -7.68
C ASP A 168 -5.74 -21.80 -8.24
N GLY A 169 -4.44 -21.58 -8.03
CA GLY A 169 -3.34 -22.45 -8.43
C GLY A 169 -2.57 -22.03 -9.68
N ASP A 170 -2.76 -20.80 -10.20
CA ASP A 170 -2.18 -20.39 -11.49
C ASP A 170 -0.74 -19.81 -11.44
N TYR A 171 -0.08 -19.71 -12.60
CA TYR A 171 1.35 -19.38 -12.68
C TYR A 171 1.71 -18.61 -13.97
N SER A 172 2.59 -17.62 -13.84
CA SER A 172 3.35 -17.05 -14.95
C SER A 172 4.72 -17.73 -15.04
N GLY A 173 4.81 -18.77 -15.88
CA GLY A 173 6.03 -19.57 -16.03
C GLY A 173 6.35 -20.41 -14.79
N LEU A 174 7.21 -19.88 -13.91
CA LEU A 174 7.53 -20.46 -12.60
C LEU A 174 7.11 -19.57 -11.42
N THR A 175 6.64 -18.34 -11.70
CA THR A 175 6.16 -17.40 -10.67
C THR A 175 4.69 -17.68 -10.38
N PRO A 176 4.30 -18.01 -9.13
CA PRO A 176 2.89 -18.06 -8.76
C PRO A 176 2.33 -16.65 -8.77
N LEU A 177 1.24 -16.41 -9.50
CA LEU A 177 0.51 -15.16 -9.36
C LEU A 177 -0.22 -15.19 -8.02
N ASN A 178 -0.41 -14.03 -7.38
CA ASN A 178 -1.13 -13.95 -6.12
C ASN A 178 -2.41 -13.13 -6.29
N ASP A 179 -3.53 -13.73 -5.92
CA ASP A 179 -4.83 -13.10 -5.91
C ASP A 179 -5.00 -12.23 -4.68
N VAL A 180 -5.98 -11.33 -4.73
CA VAL A 180 -6.32 -10.45 -3.60
C VAL A 180 -7.74 -10.75 -3.13
N PHE A 181 -7.89 -11.10 -1.86
CA PHE A 181 -9.19 -11.24 -1.20
C PHE A 181 -9.41 -10.09 -0.21
N VAL A 182 -10.59 -9.46 -0.27
CA VAL A 182 -10.92 -8.27 0.51
C VAL A 182 -12.23 -8.43 1.28
N GLY A 183 -12.18 -8.17 2.59
CA GLY A 183 -13.34 -8.18 3.48
C GLY A 183 -14.14 -6.87 3.45
N SER A 184 -15.46 -7.01 3.41
CA SER A 184 -16.46 -5.93 3.48
C SER A 184 -17.47 -6.28 4.57
N TYR A 185 -17.15 -5.93 5.82
CA TYR A 185 -17.74 -6.60 6.99
C TYR A 185 -19.20 -6.22 7.29
N LEU A 186 -19.71 -5.13 6.71
CA LEU A 186 -21.10 -4.71 6.80
C LEU A 186 -21.82 -4.73 5.45
N ASP A 187 -21.24 -5.39 4.43
CA ASP A 187 -21.89 -5.58 3.13
C ASP A 187 -23.28 -6.23 3.27
N LYS A 188 -24.20 -5.76 2.42
CA LYS A 188 -25.64 -6.06 2.49
C LYS A 188 -26.18 -6.64 1.18
N SER A 189 -25.33 -6.75 0.15
CA SER A 189 -25.71 -7.12 -1.22
C SER A 189 -26.32 -8.52 -1.33
N THR A 190 -25.86 -9.47 -0.51
CA THR A 190 -26.38 -10.84 -0.44
C THR A 190 -27.27 -11.08 0.78
N LYS A 191 -27.02 -10.37 1.90
CA LYS A 191 -27.79 -10.46 3.15
C LYS A 191 -27.54 -9.24 4.03
N LEU A 192 -28.60 -8.63 4.58
CA LEU A 192 -28.48 -7.55 5.59
C LEU A 192 -27.59 -7.98 6.76
N GLY A 193 -26.47 -7.27 6.96
CA GLY A 193 -25.51 -7.54 8.04
C GLY A 193 -24.82 -8.91 7.93
N GLY A 194 -24.80 -9.52 6.75
CA GLY A 194 -24.06 -10.77 6.52
C GLY A 194 -22.56 -10.53 6.33
N GLY A 195 -22.17 -9.37 5.80
CA GLY A 195 -20.82 -9.12 5.32
C GLY A 195 -20.52 -9.91 4.04
N ALA A 196 -19.39 -9.57 3.41
CA ALA A 196 -18.91 -10.25 2.21
C ALA A 196 -17.37 -10.31 2.17
N ALA A 197 -16.85 -11.24 1.39
CA ALA A 197 -15.46 -11.28 0.97
C ALA A 197 -15.42 -11.34 -0.56
N PHE A 198 -14.59 -10.51 -1.17
CA PHE A 198 -14.46 -10.36 -2.63
C PHE A 198 -13.07 -10.81 -3.08
N GLY A 199 -13.02 -11.79 -3.98
CA GLY A 199 -11.77 -12.28 -4.59
C GLY A 199 -11.51 -11.60 -5.93
N TYR A 200 -10.27 -11.16 -6.13
CA TYR A 200 -9.75 -10.55 -7.34
C TYR A 200 -8.59 -11.41 -7.84
N TYR A 201 -8.88 -12.30 -8.78
CA TYR A 201 -7.89 -13.20 -9.36
C TYR A 201 -6.92 -12.43 -10.27
N SER A 202 -5.63 -12.68 -10.13
CA SER A 202 -4.61 -12.04 -10.96
C SER A 202 -4.54 -12.67 -12.36
N LYS A 203 -3.84 -12.00 -13.28
CA LYS A 203 -3.35 -12.54 -14.57
C LYS A 203 -1.93 -12.08 -14.89
N GLY A 204 -1.25 -11.54 -13.87
CA GLY A 204 -0.01 -10.80 -14.01
C GLY A 204 -0.20 -9.38 -14.59
N GLN A 205 0.93 -8.73 -14.88
CA GLN A 205 1.07 -7.44 -15.58
C GLN A 205 0.16 -7.32 -16.83
N PRO A 206 -0.37 -6.12 -17.19
CA PRO A 206 0.31 -4.84 -16.98
C PRO A 206 -0.38 -3.81 -16.07
N LEU A 207 0.47 -3.02 -15.42
CA LEU A 207 0.18 -1.67 -14.96
C LEU A 207 0.09 -0.69 -16.15
N SER A 208 -1.11 -0.49 -16.71
CA SER A 208 -1.39 0.52 -17.76
C SER A 208 -2.79 1.12 -17.64
#